data_AF-A0A5J4FV10-F1
#
_entry.id   AF-A0A5J4FV10-F1
#
_cell.length_a   1.000
_cell.length_b   1.000
_cell.length_c   1.000
_cell.angle_alpha   90.00
_cell.angle_beta   90.00
_cell.angle_gamma   90.00
#
_symmetry.space_group_name_H-M   'P 1'
#
loop_
_entity.id
_entity.type
_entity.pdbx_description
1 polymer ?
#
loop_
_entity_poly.entity_id
_entity_poly.type
_entity_poly.pdbx_seq_one_letter_code
_entity_poly.pdbx_strand_id
1 'polypeptide(L)'
;MKKIAISLSILIFTAVGMTAQENVDVKKETVTKKVHVSDKYSDDVQVTEEIEEEIEVIEVEENNQTNQDTKRLSNKSDQKNIVKSESKIDTDKIEQDKMKNEMLKEEIKVKETAELQESKEMMMEREKMEQKAMAQKEKMMEKERLEKKAVLEREVGQSKKEAKMMSKDAKAQEKMMKKEAKKKEKSTKKKIDNK
;
A
#
# COMPACT_ATOMS: atom_id res chain seq x y z
N MET A 1 18.84 95.53 -61.33
CA MET A 1 19.02 94.38 -60.41
C MET A 1 18.08 94.47 -59.19
N LYS A 2 16.75 94.37 -59.37
CA LYS A 2 15.77 94.34 -58.25
C LYS A 2 14.69 93.26 -58.39
N LYS A 3 14.70 92.47 -59.48
CA LYS A 3 13.69 91.44 -59.76
C LYS A 3 14.09 90.02 -59.33
N ILE A 4 15.36 89.80 -59.01
CA ILE A 4 15.88 88.46 -58.64
C ILE A 4 15.73 88.20 -57.13
N ALA A 5 15.75 89.26 -56.29
CA ALA A 5 15.63 89.12 -54.84
C ALA A 5 14.23 88.68 -54.37
N ILE A 6 13.18 88.96 -55.16
CA ILE A 6 11.78 88.62 -54.83
C ILE A 6 11.46 87.17 -55.22
N SER A 7 12.12 86.59 -56.23
CA SER A 7 11.86 85.20 -56.62
C SER A 7 12.53 84.18 -55.71
N LEU A 8 13.58 84.57 -54.99
CA LEU A 8 14.26 83.70 -54.00
C LEU A 8 13.49 83.60 -52.68
N SER A 9 12.73 84.64 -52.31
CA SER A 9 12.00 84.68 -51.03
C SER A 9 10.71 83.85 -51.05
N ILE A 10 10.08 83.71 -52.23
CA ILE A 10 8.89 82.86 -52.41
C ILE A 10 9.26 81.36 -52.35
N LEU A 11 10.44 81.01 -52.84
CA LEU A 11 10.93 79.62 -52.89
C LEU A 11 11.34 79.08 -51.51
N ILE A 12 11.79 79.95 -50.61
CA ILE A 12 12.13 79.60 -49.22
C ILE A 12 10.85 79.40 -48.39
N PHE A 13 9.79 80.18 -48.61
CA PHE A 13 8.52 80.03 -47.90
C PHE A 13 7.77 78.74 -48.28
N THR A 14 7.90 78.27 -49.53
CA THR A 14 7.31 77.00 -49.98
C THR A 14 8.02 75.75 -49.45
N ALA A 15 9.27 75.87 -48.98
CA ALA A 15 10.05 74.73 -48.46
C ALA A 15 9.85 74.49 -46.95
N VAL A 16 9.17 75.40 -46.24
CA VAL A 16 8.86 75.28 -44.80
C VAL A 16 7.48 74.62 -44.59
N GLY A 17 6.65 74.53 -45.62
CA GLY A 17 5.35 73.87 -45.56
C GLY A 17 5.48 72.39 -45.87
N MET A 18 5.80 71.58 -44.87
CA MET A 18 5.43 70.16 -44.76
C MET A 18 6.09 69.59 -43.50
N THR A 19 5.56 69.95 -42.35
CA THR A 19 5.79 69.18 -41.12
C THR A 19 4.41 68.92 -40.57
N ALA A 20 3.83 67.77 -40.93
CA ALA A 20 2.66 67.26 -40.25
C ALA A 20 2.93 67.33 -38.74
N GLN A 21 2.13 68.11 -38.02
CA GLN A 21 2.22 68.18 -36.57
C GLN A 21 1.57 66.90 -36.04
N GLU A 22 2.35 65.84 -35.91
CA GLU A 22 1.96 64.70 -35.09
C GLU A 22 1.99 65.16 -33.63
N ASN A 23 0.82 65.49 -33.10
CA ASN A 23 0.65 65.61 -31.66
C ASN A 23 0.46 64.20 -31.08
N VAL A 24 1.50 63.69 -30.44
CA VAL A 24 1.48 62.42 -29.71
C VAL A 24 1.15 62.71 -28.26
N ASP A 25 -0.03 62.28 -27.80
CA ASP A 25 -0.37 62.28 -26.38
C ASP A 25 -0.14 60.87 -25.82
N VAL A 26 0.70 60.75 -24.78
CA VAL A 26 1.04 59.47 -24.15
C VAL A 26 0.47 59.46 -22.74
N LYS A 27 -0.58 58.68 -22.52
CA LYS A 27 -1.12 58.41 -21.18
C LYS A 27 -0.48 57.15 -20.64
N LYS A 28 0.22 57.28 -19.51
CA LYS A 28 0.80 56.16 -18.77
C LYS A 28 0.07 56.00 -17.45
N GLU A 29 -0.58 54.87 -17.26
CA GLU A 29 -1.06 54.42 -15.95
C GLU A 29 -0.15 53.32 -15.43
N THR A 30 0.22 53.41 -14.16
CA THR A 30 1.05 52.40 -13.49
C THR A 30 0.31 51.89 -12.26
N VAL A 31 0.02 50.59 -12.24
CA VAL A 31 -0.67 49.90 -11.15
C VAL A 31 0.30 48.94 -10.48
N THR A 32 0.63 49.21 -9.22
CA THR A 32 1.44 48.30 -8.40
C THR A 32 0.55 47.31 -7.65
N LYS A 33 0.72 46.02 -7.92
CA LYS A 33 0.04 44.92 -7.22
C LYS A 33 1.02 44.15 -6.34
N LYS A 34 0.59 43.80 -5.13
CA LYS A 34 1.31 42.92 -4.22
C LYS A 34 0.61 41.56 -4.21
N VAL A 35 1.27 40.54 -4.75
CA VAL A 35 0.83 39.15 -4.79
C VAL A 35 1.47 38.41 -3.63
N HIS A 36 0.66 37.68 -2.87
CA HIS A 36 1.08 36.87 -1.73
C HIS A 36 0.72 35.41 -2.00
N VAL A 37 1.70 34.52 -1.98
CA VAL A 37 1.54 33.08 -2.23
C VAL A 37 2.15 32.35 -1.05
N SER A 38 1.34 31.60 -0.31
CA SER A 38 1.80 30.84 0.84
C SER A 38 1.55 29.34 0.63
N ASP A 39 2.56 28.55 0.94
CA ASP A 39 2.56 27.09 0.90
C ASP A 39 2.82 26.52 2.30
N LYS A 40 2.83 25.18 2.43
CA LYS A 40 3.02 24.51 3.73
C LYS A 40 4.31 24.92 4.45
N TYR A 41 5.38 25.26 3.71
CA TYR A 41 6.70 25.59 4.26
C TYR A 41 7.31 26.88 3.72
N SER A 42 6.60 27.62 2.86
CA SER A 42 7.14 28.84 2.27
C SER A 42 6.09 29.92 2.18
N ASP A 43 6.57 31.16 2.22
CA ASP A 43 5.78 32.36 2.04
C ASP A 43 6.47 33.29 1.06
N ASP A 44 5.83 33.48 -0.10
CA ASP A 44 6.36 34.23 -1.24
C ASP A 44 5.54 35.51 -1.45
N VAL A 45 6.25 36.64 -1.46
CA VAL A 45 5.68 37.96 -1.72
C VAL A 45 6.29 38.49 -3.01
N GLN A 46 5.44 38.75 -4.01
CA GLN A 46 5.84 39.35 -5.27
C GLN A 46 5.14 40.70 -5.44
N VAL A 47 5.91 41.76 -5.69
CA VAL A 47 5.38 43.06 -6.10
C VAL A 47 5.54 43.17 -7.60
N THR A 48 4.41 43.29 -8.30
CA THR A 48 4.32 43.42 -9.75
C THR A 48 3.80 44.79 -10.12
N GLU A 49 4.47 45.48 -11.03
CA GLU A 49 3.96 46.68 -11.68
C GLU A 49 3.35 46.29 -13.02
N GLU A 50 2.12 46.72 -13.23
CA GLU A 50 1.42 46.69 -14.51
C GLU A 50 1.43 48.12 -15.06
N ILE A 51 2.01 48.30 -16.24
CA ILE A 51 2.09 49.58 -16.93
C ILE A 51 1.15 49.49 -18.12
N GLU A 52 0.12 50.32 -18.11
CA GLU A 52 -0.80 50.52 -19.22
C GLU A 52 -0.39 51.81 -19.94
N GLU A 53 0.07 51.69 -21.19
CA GLU A 53 0.39 52.84 -22.03
C GLU A 53 -0.65 52.96 -23.14
N GLU A 54 -1.34 54.11 -23.20
CA GLU A 54 -2.21 54.49 -24.31
C GLU A 54 -1.56 55.64 -25.08
N ILE A 55 -1.24 55.39 -26.34
CA ILE A 55 -0.67 56.36 -27.26
C ILE A 55 -1.78 56.79 -28.21
N GLU A 56 -2.20 58.05 -28.13
CA GLU A 56 -3.16 58.66 -29.05
C GLU A 56 -2.38 59.53 -30.05
N VAL A 57 -2.37 59.10 -31.31
CA VAL A 57 -1.80 59.87 -32.42
C VAL A 57 -2.94 60.50 -33.19
N ILE A 58 -2.95 61.83 -33.25
CA ILE A 58 -3.91 62.60 -34.05
C ILE A 58 -3.23 62.92 -35.38
N GLU A 59 -3.66 62.24 -36.44
CA GLU A 59 -3.21 62.49 -37.80
C GLU A 59 -4.11 63.58 -38.42
N VAL A 60 -3.49 64.67 -38.88
CA VAL A 60 -4.14 65.84 -39.48
C VAL A 60 -3.62 65.93 -40.92
N GLU A 61 -4.49 65.72 -41.92
CA GLU A 61 -4.09 65.71 -43.33
C GLU A 61 -3.88 67.14 -43.87
N GLU A 62 -2.75 67.45 -44.49
CA GLU A 62 -2.51 68.79 -45.05
C GLU A 62 -3.35 69.06 -46.33
N ASN A 63 -4.65 69.31 -46.18
CA ASN A 63 -5.58 69.58 -47.27
C ASN A 63 -6.10 71.05 -47.33
N ASN A 64 -5.50 71.96 -46.54
CA ASN A 64 -5.86 73.39 -46.46
C ASN A 64 -7.34 73.69 -46.12
N GLN A 65 -8.10 72.70 -45.62
CA GLN A 65 -9.46 72.91 -45.13
C GLN A 65 -9.45 73.33 -43.66
N THR A 66 -10.24 74.35 -43.30
CA THR A 66 -10.33 74.85 -41.91
C THR A 66 -10.98 73.84 -40.95
N ASN A 67 -11.81 72.93 -41.46
CA ASN A 67 -12.40 71.82 -40.72
C ASN A 67 -11.90 70.52 -41.34
N GLN A 68 -10.97 69.84 -40.66
CA GLN A 68 -10.47 68.53 -41.08
C GLN A 68 -11.01 67.44 -40.15
N ASP A 69 -11.42 66.32 -40.74
CA ASP A 69 -11.77 65.13 -39.97
C ASP A 69 -10.49 64.50 -39.41
N THR A 70 -10.27 64.66 -38.10
CA THR A 70 -9.10 64.09 -37.41
C THR A 70 -9.20 62.57 -37.35
N LYS A 71 -8.17 61.87 -37.82
CA LYS A 71 -8.05 60.42 -37.65
C LYS A 71 -7.28 60.14 -36.36
N ARG A 72 -7.97 59.50 -35.41
CA ARG A 72 -7.38 59.09 -34.13
C ARG A 72 -6.88 57.65 -34.24
N LEU A 73 -5.60 57.43 -34.02
CA LEU A 73 -5.01 56.11 -33.87
C LEU A 73 -4.67 55.92 -32.38
N SER A 74 -5.35 54.97 -31.73
CA SER A 74 -5.04 54.56 -30.35
C SER A 74 -4.27 53.24 -30.39
N ASN A 75 -3.10 53.22 -29.76
CA ASN A 75 -2.32 52.01 -29.50
C ASN A 75 -2.26 51.77 -28.00
N LYS A 76 -2.59 50.55 -27.57
CA LYS A 76 -2.51 50.10 -26.17
C LYS A 76 -1.39 49.09 -26.02
N SER A 77 -0.57 49.26 -24.98
CA SER A 77 0.49 48.32 -24.60
C SER A 77 0.41 48.01 -23.12
N ASP A 78 0.35 46.73 -22.79
CA ASP A 78 0.37 46.23 -21.42
C ASP A 78 1.75 45.63 -21.12
N GLN A 79 2.45 46.16 -20.12
CA GLN A 79 3.72 45.61 -19.65
C GLN A 79 3.60 45.17 -18.18
N LYS A 80 4.13 43.99 -17.86
CA LYS A 80 4.19 43.47 -16.49
C LYS A 80 5.64 43.30 -16.05
N ASN A 81 6.03 44.05 -15.02
CA ASN A 81 7.37 44.02 -14.45
C ASN A 81 7.33 43.51 -13.01
N ILE A 82 8.23 42.60 -12.63
CA ILE A 82 8.42 42.21 -11.22
C ILE A 82 9.43 43.16 -10.60
N VAL A 83 8.99 43.92 -9.61
CA VAL A 83 9.79 44.98 -8.98
C VAL A 83 10.52 44.45 -7.76
N LYS A 84 9.88 43.53 -7.04
CA LYS A 84 10.44 42.95 -5.83
C LYS A 84 9.90 41.54 -5.63
N SER A 85 10.80 40.62 -5.30
CA SER A 85 10.46 39.25 -4.91
C SER A 85 11.14 38.95 -3.59
N GLU A 86 10.37 38.56 -2.59
CA GLU A 86 10.85 38.06 -1.31
C GLU A 86 10.27 36.66 -1.08
N SER A 87 11.13 35.69 -0.84
CA SER A 87 10.74 34.33 -0.47
C SER A 87 11.26 34.03 0.93
N LYS A 88 10.39 33.51 1.80
CA LYS A 88 10.75 33.03 3.13
C LYS A 88 10.43 31.55 3.24
N ILE A 89 11.42 30.77 3.63
CA ILE A 89 11.26 29.35 3.91
C ILE A 89 11.18 29.16 5.43
N ASP A 90 10.15 28.45 5.89
CA ASP A 90 9.95 28.08 7.29
C ASP A 90 10.75 26.81 7.59
N THR A 91 12.03 26.99 7.91
CA THR A 91 12.97 25.90 8.24
C THR A 91 12.58 25.16 9.51
N ASP A 92 12.01 25.87 10.49
CA ASP A 92 11.66 25.30 11.79
C ASP A 92 10.53 24.29 11.65
N LYS A 93 9.52 24.61 10.82
CA LYS A 93 8.42 23.70 10.52
C LYS A 93 8.86 22.48 9.73
N ILE A 94 9.84 22.63 8.82
CA ILE A 94 10.46 21.51 8.11
C ILE A 94 11.16 20.57 9.10
N GLU A 95 11.93 21.12 10.04
CA GLU A 95 12.68 20.34 11.02
C GLU A 95 11.77 19.63 12.02
N GLN A 96 10.71 20.30 12.50
CA GLN A 96 9.68 19.67 13.33
C GLN A 96 8.97 18.50 12.64
N ASP A 97 8.60 18.65 11.37
CA ASP A 97 7.93 17.58 10.62
C ASP A 97 8.88 16.40 10.37
N LYS A 98 10.18 16.63 10.19
CA LYS A 98 11.19 15.56 10.12
C LYS A 98 11.29 14.80 11.44
N MET A 99 11.43 15.51 12.56
CA MET A 99 11.55 14.90 13.88
C MET A 99 10.31 14.07 14.24
N LYS A 100 9.10 14.58 13.94
CA LYS A 100 7.86 13.81 14.12
C LYS A 100 7.83 12.53 13.30
N ASN A 101 8.26 12.58 12.04
CA ASN A 101 8.30 11.41 11.19
C ASN A 101 9.33 10.38 11.66
N GLU A 102 10.47 10.81 12.20
CA GLU A 102 11.47 9.90 12.78
C GLU A 102 10.94 9.20 14.03
N MET A 103 10.32 9.94 14.96
CA MET A 103 9.68 9.35 16.14
C MET A 103 8.60 8.33 15.76
N LEU A 104 7.76 8.65 14.76
CA LEU A 104 6.72 7.73 14.30
C LEU A 104 7.32 6.45 13.71
N LYS A 105 8.42 6.56 12.95
CA LYS A 105 9.12 5.39 12.40
C LYS A 105 9.72 4.51 13.50
N GLU A 106 10.28 5.11 14.55
CA GLU A 106 10.79 4.36 15.70
C GLU A 106 9.67 3.65 16.45
N GLU A 107 8.55 4.33 16.70
CA GLU A 107 7.39 3.73 17.38
C GLU A 107 6.84 2.54 16.60
N ILE A 108 6.72 2.65 15.27
CA ILE A 108 6.28 1.55 14.40
C ILE A 108 7.25 0.37 14.50
N LYS A 109 8.57 0.62 14.43
CA LYS A 109 9.57 -0.45 14.56
C LYS A 109 9.47 -1.15 15.91
N VAL A 110 9.31 -0.40 17.00
CA VAL A 110 9.17 -0.98 18.34
C VAL A 110 7.94 -1.88 18.42
N LYS A 111 6.78 -1.41 17.94
CA LYS A 111 5.55 -2.22 17.89
C LYS A 111 5.72 -3.49 17.07
N GLU A 112 6.29 -3.38 15.87
CA GLU A 112 6.53 -4.52 14.99
C GLU A 112 7.45 -5.56 15.66
N THR A 113 8.51 -5.12 16.34
CA THR A 113 9.39 -6.03 17.08
C THR A 113 8.71 -6.72 18.26
N ALA A 114 7.83 -6.01 18.98
CA ALA A 114 7.07 -6.58 20.09
C ALA A 114 6.06 -7.63 19.59
N GLU A 115 5.31 -7.32 18.52
CA GLU A 115 4.36 -8.25 17.91
C GLU A 115 5.06 -9.51 17.37
N LEU A 116 6.24 -9.36 16.76
CA LEU A 116 7.06 -10.49 16.32
C LEU A 116 7.54 -11.36 17.48
N GLN A 117 7.89 -10.77 18.61
CA GLN A 117 8.28 -11.52 19.81
C GLN A 117 7.10 -12.28 20.40
N GLU A 118 5.96 -11.62 20.59
CA GLU A 118 4.74 -12.24 21.12
C GLU A 118 4.27 -13.40 20.22
N SER A 119 4.31 -13.21 18.90
CA SER A 119 3.95 -14.25 17.94
C SER A 119 4.88 -15.47 18.03
N LYS A 120 6.19 -15.25 18.20
CA LYS A 120 7.16 -16.34 18.40
C LYS A 120 6.93 -17.09 19.71
N GLU A 121 6.64 -16.37 20.79
CA GLU A 121 6.33 -16.98 22.09
C GLU A 121 5.07 -17.82 22.03
N MET A 122 4.00 -17.31 21.40
CA MET A 122 2.75 -18.04 21.22
C MET A 122 2.95 -19.30 20.37
N MET A 123 3.78 -19.24 19.32
CA MET A 123 4.12 -20.41 18.51
C MET A 123 4.87 -21.47 19.31
N MET A 124 5.89 -21.07 20.06
CA MET A 124 6.64 -21.98 20.95
C MET A 124 5.76 -22.61 22.02
N GLU A 125 4.81 -21.85 22.58
CA GLU A 125 3.88 -22.38 23.58
C GLU A 125 2.90 -23.40 22.97
N ARG A 126 2.38 -23.12 21.77
CA ARG A 126 1.53 -24.08 21.02
C ARG A 126 2.29 -25.37 20.71
N GLU A 127 3.52 -25.28 20.21
CA GLU A 127 4.35 -26.46 19.95
C GLU A 127 4.59 -27.28 21.23
N LYS A 128 4.89 -26.62 22.36
CA LYS A 128 5.04 -27.31 23.65
C LYS A 128 3.75 -27.99 24.10
N MET A 129 2.60 -27.36 23.90
CA MET A 129 1.30 -27.96 24.22
C MET A 129 1.00 -29.16 23.32
N GLU A 130 1.24 -29.05 22.01
CA GLU A 130 1.05 -30.16 21.08
C GLU A 130 1.99 -31.34 21.39
N GLN A 131 3.27 -31.09 21.68
CA GLN A 131 4.21 -32.13 22.08
C GLN A 131 3.75 -32.84 23.36
N LYS A 132 3.26 -32.11 24.36
CA LYS A 132 2.71 -32.70 25.59
C LYS A 132 1.47 -33.55 25.30
N ALA A 133 0.56 -33.05 24.45
CA ALA A 133 -0.65 -33.77 24.07
C ALA A 133 -0.33 -35.06 23.30
N MET A 134 0.62 -35.00 22.37
CA MET A 134 1.10 -36.16 21.61
C MET A 134 1.77 -37.19 22.54
N ALA A 135 2.66 -36.76 23.43
CA ALA A 135 3.30 -37.65 24.39
C ALA A 135 2.29 -38.32 25.35
N GLN A 136 1.24 -37.60 25.78
CA GLN A 136 0.16 -38.20 26.57
C GLN A 136 -0.65 -39.21 25.75
N LYS A 137 -0.93 -38.90 24.49
CA LYS A 137 -1.65 -39.80 23.57
C LYS A 137 -0.86 -41.08 23.32
N GLU A 138 0.45 -40.98 23.10
CA GLU A 138 1.33 -42.14 22.94
C GLU A 138 1.34 -43.04 24.18
N LYS A 139 1.47 -42.44 25.38
CA LYS A 139 1.40 -43.20 26.65
C LYS A 139 0.06 -43.91 26.82
N MET A 140 -1.06 -43.27 26.47
CA MET A 140 -2.38 -43.90 26.53
C MET A 140 -2.50 -45.06 25.54
N MET A 141 -2.04 -44.88 24.30
CA MET A 141 -2.06 -45.95 23.29
C MET A 141 -1.16 -47.12 23.70
N GLU A 142 0.02 -46.86 24.27
CA GLU A 142 0.91 -47.91 24.77
C GLU A 142 0.25 -48.71 25.90
N LYS A 143 -0.38 -48.01 26.85
CA LYS A 143 -1.13 -48.65 27.94
C LYS A 143 -2.27 -49.52 27.41
N GLU A 144 -3.06 -49.02 26.46
CA GLU A 144 -4.15 -49.79 25.84
C GLU A 144 -3.62 -51.02 25.08
N ARG A 145 -2.47 -50.90 24.40
CA ARG A 145 -1.83 -52.04 23.72
C ARG A 145 -1.36 -53.10 24.71
N LEU A 146 -0.79 -52.70 25.84
CA LEU A 146 -0.36 -53.62 26.89
C LEU A 146 -1.56 -54.33 27.54
N GLU A 147 -2.64 -53.59 27.82
CA GLU A 147 -3.88 -54.16 28.35
C GLU A 147 -4.50 -55.17 27.37
N LYS A 148 -4.62 -54.83 26.09
CA LYS A 148 -5.10 -55.76 25.04
C LYS A 148 -4.23 -57.00 24.94
N LYS A 149 -2.90 -56.85 24.98
CA LYS A 149 -1.98 -58.00 24.96
C LYS A 149 -2.19 -58.90 26.18
N ALA A 150 -2.35 -58.34 27.37
CA ALA A 150 -2.59 -59.10 28.59
C ALA A 150 -3.93 -59.85 28.57
N VAL A 151 -4.99 -59.25 28.01
CA VAL A 151 -6.29 -59.92 27.83
C VAL A 151 -6.17 -61.10 26.87
N LEU A 152 -5.55 -60.90 25.71
CA LEU A 152 -5.35 -61.97 24.71
C LEU A 152 -4.51 -63.13 25.27
N GLU A 153 -3.45 -62.84 26.04
CA GLU A 153 -2.65 -63.89 26.68
C GLU A 153 -3.45 -64.70 27.70
N ARG A 154 -4.37 -64.07 28.45
CA ARG A 154 -5.28 -64.77 29.38
C ARG A 154 -6.27 -65.64 28.64
N GLU A 155 -6.91 -65.13 27.58
CA GLU A 155 -7.88 -65.87 26.77
C GLU A 155 -7.25 -67.09 26.09
N VAL A 156 -6.08 -66.91 25.46
CA VAL A 156 -5.32 -68.02 24.85
C VAL A 156 -4.89 -69.03 25.92
N GLY A 157 -4.50 -68.57 27.11
CA GLY A 157 -4.16 -69.43 28.25
C GLY A 157 -5.35 -70.27 28.75
N GLN A 158 -6.54 -69.67 28.84
CA GLN A 158 -7.78 -70.35 29.21
C GLN A 158 -8.19 -71.37 28.15
N SER A 159 -8.19 -70.98 26.88
CA SER A 159 -8.48 -71.88 25.75
C SER A 159 -7.54 -73.10 25.72
N LYS A 160 -6.24 -72.90 25.97
CA LYS A 160 -5.27 -74.02 26.09
C LYS A 160 -5.57 -74.94 27.27
N LYS A 161 -6.08 -74.43 28.39
CA LYS A 161 -6.47 -75.24 29.55
C LYS A 161 -7.73 -76.05 29.26
N GLU A 162 -8.73 -75.44 28.63
CA GLU A 162 -9.98 -76.11 28.21
C GLU A 162 -9.70 -77.24 27.21
N ALA A 163 -8.88 -76.99 26.19
CA ALA A 163 -8.47 -78.01 25.22
C ALA A 163 -7.76 -79.21 25.89
N LYS A 164 -6.92 -78.95 26.91
CA LYS A 164 -6.28 -80.02 27.69
C LYS A 164 -7.27 -80.83 28.53
N MET A 165 -8.31 -80.22 29.08
CA MET A 165 -9.35 -80.92 29.83
C MET A 165 -10.18 -81.81 28.89
N MET A 166 -10.67 -81.27 27.77
CA MET A 166 -11.40 -82.05 26.77
C MET A 166 -10.59 -83.24 26.23
N SER A 167 -9.29 -83.08 26.02
CA SER A 167 -8.40 -84.19 25.61
C SER A 167 -8.28 -85.28 26.68
N LYS A 168 -8.26 -84.92 27.98
CA LYS A 168 -8.24 -85.89 29.08
C LYS A 168 -9.56 -86.64 29.17
N ASP A 169 -10.67 -85.94 29.01
CA ASP A 169 -12.01 -86.53 29.07
C ASP A 169 -12.25 -87.47 27.89
N ALA A 170 -11.82 -87.09 26.68
CA ALA A 170 -11.83 -87.96 25.51
C ALA A 170 -11.01 -89.25 25.74
N LYS A 171 -9.80 -89.13 26.30
CA LYS A 171 -8.98 -90.30 26.67
C LYS A 171 -9.62 -91.17 27.75
N ALA A 172 -10.36 -90.58 28.69
CA ALA A 172 -11.08 -91.31 29.72
C ALA A 172 -12.27 -92.09 29.12
N GLN A 173 -13.06 -91.47 28.24
CA GLN A 173 -14.16 -92.12 27.52
C GLN A 173 -13.66 -93.27 26.65
N GLU A 174 -12.56 -93.09 25.91
CA GLU A 174 -11.96 -94.15 25.09
C GLU A 174 -11.54 -95.36 25.94
N LYS A 175 -10.95 -95.10 27.12
CA LYS A 175 -10.61 -96.17 28.08
C LYS A 175 -11.85 -96.89 28.61
N MET A 176 -12.95 -96.19 28.86
CA MET A 176 -14.21 -96.82 29.31
C MET A 176 -14.82 -97.69 28.22
N MET A 177 -14.92 -97.19 26.99
CA MET A 177 -15.42 -97.97 25.86
C MET A 177 -14.56 -99.21 25.59
N LYS A 178 -13.23 -99.09 25.66
CA LYS A 178 -12.31 -100.25 25.54
C LYS A 178 -12.52 -101.26 26.68
N LYS A 179 -12.78 -100.82 27.90
CA LYS A 179 -13.09 -101.72 29.03
C LYS A 179 -14.43 -102.43 28.83
N GLU A 180 -15.46 -101.72 28.35
CA GLU A 180 -16.77 -102.32 28.07
C GLU A 180 -16.71 -103.31 26.91
N ALA A 181 -16.00 -102.98 25.83
CA ALA A 181 -15.79 -103.89 24.71
C ALA A 181 -15.08 -105.18 25.17
N LYS A 182 -14.02 -105.06 25.99
CA LYS A 182 -13.34 -106.23 26.59
C LYS A 182 -14.25 -107.04 27.52
N LYS A 183 -15.13 -106.40 28.28
CA LYS A 183 -16.14 -107.11 29.11
C LYS A 183 -17.14 -107.87 28.25
N LYS A 184 -17.65 -107.23 27.18
CA LYS A 184 -18.57 -107.88 26.22
C LYS A 184 -17.91 -109.06 25.52
N GLU A 185 -16.66 -108.93 25.06
CA GLU A 185 -15.91 -110.02 24.41
C GLU A 185 -15.65 -111.21 25.35
N LYS A 186 -15.32 -110.94 26.62
CA LYS A 186 -15.20 -112.01 27.63
C LYS A 186 -16.53 -112.70 27.91
N SER A 187 -17.65 -111.95 27.88
CA SER A 187 -18.98 -112.51 28.09
C SER A 187 -19.48 -113.35 26.92
N THR A 188 -19.09 -113.02 25.68
CA THR A 188 -19.42 -113.82 24.49
C THR A 188 -18.56 -115.08 24.40
N LYS A 189 -17.26 -115.02 24.70
CA LYS A 189 -16.41 -116.23 24.79
C LYS A 189 -16.94 -117.23 25.83
N LYS A 190 -17.32 -116.75 27.03
CA LYS A 190 -17.91 -117.60 28.08
C LYS A 190 -19.25 -118.24 27.70
N LYS A 191 -19.99 -117.66 26.73
CA LYS A 191 -21.24 -118.25 26.21
C LYS A 191 -21.01 -119.29 25.11
N ILE A 192 -19.87 -119.23 24.43
CA ILE A 192 -19.50 -120.18 23.37
C ILE A 192 -18.94 -121.46 23.99
N ASP A 193 -18.14 -121.37 25.06
CA ASP A 193 -17.56 -122.53 25.76
C ASP A 193 -18.57 -123.35 26.58
N ASN A 194 -19.82 -122.89 26.68
CA ASN A 194 -20.92 -123.53 27.43
C ASN A 194 -21.99 -124.17 26.51
N LYS A 195 -21.67 -124.36 25.22
CA LYS A 195 -22.47 -125.08 24.23
C LYS A 195 -21.70 -126.31 23.75
#